data_AF-A0A3B9D0K9-F1
#
_entry.id   AF-A0A3B9D0K9-F1
#
_cell.length_a   1.000
_cell.length_b   1.000
_cell.length_c   1.000
_cell.angle_alpha   90.00
_cell.angle_beta   90.00
_cell.angle_gamma   90.00
#
_symmetry.space_group_name_H-M   'P 1'
#
loop_
_entity.id
_entity.type
_entity.pdbx_description
1 polymer ?
#
loop_
_entity_poly.entity_id
_entity_poly.type
_entity_poly.pdbx_seq_one_letter_code
_entity_poly.pdbx_strand_id
1 'polypeptide(L)'
;VADWVQKLTGDPARLGRAILVAGATGDPMAAWWLVDCMAVEDVCAVAGAAFSQITGVDLEHEDLTADAEDSGDDGQESDLPVPDPTLVRAWWTQNEGRFQAGTRYLAGQQISHDTFWSVLAEGSQRHREAAAIELALMDPGRPLFNVRGRGDRQLRLTQDQSVC
;
A
#
# COMPACT_ATOMS: atom_id res chain seq x y z
N VAL A 1 10.13 -21.70 -0.90
CA VAL A 1 9.09 -20.95 -1.63
C VAL A 1 7.95 -21.91 -1.94
N ALA A 2 6.70 -21.58 -1.58
CA ALA A 2 5.56 -22.48 -1.77
C ALA A 2 5.14 -22.57 -3.26
N ASP A 3 4.75 -23.75 -3.74
CA ASP A 3 4.41 -24.08 -5.14
C ASP A 3 3.42 -23.12 -5.81
N TRP A 4 2.56 -22.46 -5.04
CA TRP A 4 1.61 -21.47 -5.56
C TRP A 4 2.29 -20.19 -6.06
N VAL A 5 3.41 -19.79 -5.46
CA VAL A 5 4.20 -18.62 -5.89
C VAL A 5 4.81 -18.88 -7.27
N GLN A 6 5.24 -20.11 -7.55
CA GLN A 6 5.78 -20.51 -8.86
C GLN A 6 4.71 -20.52 -9.96
N LYS A 7 3.46 -20.84 -9.62
CA LYS A 7 2.33 -20.82 -10.57
C LYS A 7 1.83 -19.40 -10.87
N LEU A 8 1.93 -18.48 -9.92
CA LEU A 8 1.58 -17.06 -10.13
C LEU A 8 2.65 -16.31 -10.92
N THR A 9 3.93 -16.64 -10.74
CA THR A 9 5.07 -15.98 -11.40
C THR A 9 5.17 -16.27 -12.90
N GLY A 10 4.45 -17.27 -13.44
CA GLY A 10 4.42 -17.56 -14.87
C GLY A 10 3.60 -16.57 -15.73
N ASP A 11 2.86 -15.65 -15.12
CA ASP A 11 2.08 -14.60 -15.80
C ASP A 11 2.15 -13.30 -14.96
N PRO A 12 3.00 -12.32 -15.35
CA PRO A 12 3.20 -11.07 -14.61
C PRO A 12 1.90 -10.31 -14.33
N ALA A 13 0.91 -10.37 -15.24
CA ALA A 13 -0.37 -9.71 -15.04
C ALA A 13 -1.20 -10.38 -13.93
N ARG A 14 -1.12 -11.71 -13.79
CA ARG A 14 -1.76 -12.42 -12.67
C ARG A 14 -1.05 -12.14 -11.36
N LEU A 15 0.28 -12.12 -11.38
CA LEU A 15 1.08 -11.78 -10.20
C LEU A 15 0.77 -10.36 -9.72
N GLY A 16 0.76 -9.37 -10.63
CA GLY A 16 0.39 -7.99 -10.32
C GLY A 16 -0.99 -7.87 -9.69
N ARG A 17 -2.00 -8.61 -10.18
CA ARG A 17 -3.33 -8.65 -9.54
C ARG A 17 -3.30 -9.25 -8.14
N ALA A 18 -2.55 -10.34 -7.94
CA ALA A 18 -2.41 -10.95 -6.61
C ALA A 18 -1.76 -9.98 -5.62
N ILE A 19 -0.75 -9.21 -6.06
CA ILE A 19 -0.09 -8.16 -5.27
C ILE A 19 -1.09 -7.06 -4.89
N LEU A 20 -1.87 -6.56 -5.84
CA LEU A 20 -2.90 -5.54 -5.59
C LEU A 20 -3.94 -6.04 -4.56
N VAL A 21 -4.39 -7.28 -4.69
CA VAL A 21 -5.31 -7.90 -3.73
C VAL A 21 -4.68 -8.04 -2.35
N ALA A 22 -3.39 -8.39 -2.26
CA ALA A 22 -2.68 -8.48 -0.98
C ALA A 22 -2.59 -7.11 -0.29
N GLY A 23 -2.24 -6.06 -1.04
CA GLY A 23 -2.23 -4.67 -0.55
C GLY A 23 -3.60 -4.23 -0.01
N ALA A 24 -4.66 -4.46 -0.78
CA ALA A 24 -6.03 -4.13 -0.37
C ALA A 24 -6.53 -4.99 0.82
N THR A 25 -6.07 -6.24 0.92
CA THR A 25 -6.40 -7.09 2.07
C THR A 25 -5.81 -6.53 3.35
N GLY A 26 -4.61 -5.93 3.29
CA GLY A 26 -4.02 -5.26 4.45
C GLY A 26 -3.34 -6.20 5.45
N ASP A 27 -3.25 -7.50 5.20
CA ASP A 27 -2.67 -8.45 6.15
C ASP A 27 -1.12 -8.46 6.05
N PRO A 28 -0.39 -8.17 7.14
CA PRO A 28 1.07 -8.12 7.15
C PRO A 28 1.72 -9.49 6.87
N MET A 29 0.99 -10.61 6.91
CA MET A 29 1.49 -11.90 6.47
C MET A 29 2.00 -11.89 5.02
N ALA A 30 1.46 -11.00 4.18
CA ALA A 30 1.91 -10.85 2.80
C ALA A 30 3.26 -10.12 2.68
N ALA A 31 3.73 -9.41 3.71
CA ALA A 31 4.88 -8.50 3.62
C ALA A 31 6.15 -9.17 3.09
N TRP A 32 6.53 -10.33 3.64
CA TRP A 32 7.70 -11.09 3.18
C TRP A 32 7.57 -11.54 1.71
N TRP A 33 6.37 -11.95 1.30
CA TRP A 33 6.11 -12.32 -0.09
C TRP A 33 6.13 -11.11 -1.02
N LEU A 34 5.63 -9.95 -0.59
CA LEU A 34 5.72 -8.69 -1.33
C LEU A 34 7.17 -8.26 -1.53
N VAL A 35 8.01 -8.37 -0.48
CA VAL A 35 9.46 -8.14 -0.59
C VAL A 35 10.11 -9.08 -1.61
N ASP A 36 9.73 -10.36 -1.63
CA ASP A 36 10.22 -11.29 -2.66
C ASP A 36 9.76 -10.88 -4.07
N CYS A 37 8.53 -10.34 -4.22
CA CYS A 37 8.02 -9.86 -5.51
C CYS A 37 8.71 -8.59 -6.01
N MET A 38 9.32 -7.79 -5.13
CA MET A 38 10.07 -6.58 -5.53
C MET A 38 11.30 -6.90 -6.38
N ALA A 39 11.80 -8.14 -6.33
CA ALA A 39 12.89 -8.61 -7.19
C ALA A 39 12.45 -9.01 -8.61
N VAL A 40 11.15 -8.93 -8.92
CA VAL A 40 10.60 -9.25 -10.24
C VAL A 40 10.32 -7.94 -10.99
N GLU A 41 11.08 -7.67 -12.04
CA GLU A 41 11.06 -6.42 -12.82
C GLU A 41 9.66 -5.93 -13.17
N ASP A 42 8.83 -6.80 -13.79
CA ASP A 42 7.47 -6.45 -14.25
C ASP A 42 6.49 -6.04 -13.13
N VAL A 43 6.76 -6.39 -11.87
CA VAL A 43 5.85 -6.15 -10.74
C VAL A 43 6.51 -5.45 -9.56
N CYS A 44 7.77 -5.01 -9.69
CA CYS A 44 8.54 -4.47 -8.58
C CYS A 44 7.88 -3.24 -7.96
N ALA A 45 7.48 -2.27 -8.79
CA ALA A 45 6.85 -1.02 -8.36
C ALA A 45 5.49 -1.26 -7.68
N VAL A 46 4.66 -2.16 -8.22
CA VAL A 46 3.35 -2.48 -7.61
C VAL A 46 3.50 -3.27 -6.30
N ALA A 47 4.54 -4.12 -6.18
CA ALA A 47 4.87 -4.78 -4.93
C ALA A 47 5.29 -3.76 -3.85
N GLY A 48 6.12 -2.78 -4.21
CA GLY A 48 6.47 -1.64 -3.36
C GLY A 48 5.23 -0.85 -2.91
N ALA A 49 4.32 -0.57 -3.84
CA ALA A 49 3.06 0.11 -3.56
C ALA A 49 2.20 -0.64 -2.54
N ALA A 50 2.01 -1.96 -2.74
CA ALA A 50 1.23 -2.80 -1.86
C ALA A 50 1.87 -2.90 -0.46
N PHE A 51 3.20 -3.02 -0.39
CA PHE A 51 3.94 -3.03 0.87
C PHE A 51 3.75 -1.72 1.63
N SER A 52 3.87 -0.58 0.95
CA SER A 52 3.63 0.76 1.50
C SER A 52 2.19 0.97 1.94
N GLN A 53 1.23 0.37 1.22
CA GLN A 53 -0.19 0.42 1.58
C GLN A 53 -0.47 -0.29 2.91
N ILE A 54 0.15 -1.45 3.15
CA ILE A 54 0.00 -2.20 4.41
C ILE A 54 0.76 -1.53 5.54
N THR A 55 2.05 -1.26 5.32
CA THR A 55 2.99 -0.87 6.38
C THR A 55 2.99 0.62 6.68
N GLY A 56 2.50 1.44 5.75
CA GLY A 56 2.56 2.90 5.83
C GLY A 56 3.95 3.48 5.57
N VAL A 57 4.94 2.65 5.23
CA VAL A 57 6.28 3.15 4.87
C VAL A 57 6.17 4.00 3.61
N ASP A 58 6.91 5.10 3.61
CA ASP A 58 7.17 5.89 2.40
C ASP A 58 8.56 5.48 1.91
N LEU A 59 8.60 4.76 0.79
CA LEU A 59 9.82 4.15 0.28
C LEU A 59 10.88 5.19 -0.11
N GLU A 60 10.46 6.35 -0.64
CA GLU A 60 11.38 7.40 -1.03
C GLU A 60 11.90 8.15 0.20
N HIS A 61 11.00 8.44 1.15
CA HIS A 61 11.38 9.13 2.39
C HIS A 61 12.36 8.32 3.25
N GLU A 62 12.23 7.00 3.24
CA GLU A 62 13.05 6.09 4.04
C GLU A 62 14.29 5.57 3.27
N ASP A 63 14.59 6.14 2.10
CA ASP A 63 15.71 5.74 1.23
C ASP A 63 15.70 4.23 0.91
N LEU A 64 14.53 3.68 0.60
CA LEU A 64 14.31 2.24 0.31
C LEU A 64 14.13 1.94 -1.18
N THR A 65 14.47 2.88 -2.05
CA THR A 65 14.35 2.74 -3.51
C THR A 65 15.66 2.32 -4.15
N ALA A 66 15.59 1.69 -5.32
CA ALA A 66 16.78 1.42 -6.13
C ALA A 66 17.32 2.72 -6.73
N ASP A 67 18.65 2.85 -6.81
CA ASP A 67 19.29 3.97 -7.50
C ASP A 67 18.99 3.92 -9.01
N ALA A 68 18.74 5.08 -9.62
CA ALA A 68 18.25 5.23 -11.00
C ALA A 68 19.23 4.82 -12.12
N GLU A 69 20.33 4.11 -11.81
CA GLU A 69 21.42 3.88 -12.77
C GLU A 69 21.19 2.70 -13.75
N ASP A 70 20.13 1.89 -13.61
CA ASP A 70 19.89 0.72 -14.48
C ASP A 70 18.41 0.50 -14.87
N SER A 71 17.57 1.53 -14.76
CA SER A 71 16.21 1.45 -15.30
C SER A 71 16.25 1.79 -16.79
N GLY A 72 16.39 0.77 -17.63
CA GLY A 72 16.12 0.90 -19.07
C GLY A 72 14.80 1.63 -19.28
N ASP A 73 14.84 2.70 -20.08
CA ASP A 73 13.70 3.54 -20.44
C ASP A 73 12.73 2.77 -21.35
N ASP A 74 12.07 1.77 -20.77
CA ASP A 74 11.10 0.91 -21.43
C ASP A 74 9.72 1.15 -20.80
N GLY A 75 9.30 2.43 -20.84
CA GLY A 75 7.91 2.83 -21.03
C GLY A 75 6.84 2.23 -20.12
N GLN A 76 6.73 2.74 -18.90
CA GLN A 76 5.42 3.03 -18.30
C GLN A 76 5.56 4.16 -17.30
N GLU A 77 4.77 5.23 -17.47
CA GLU A 77 4.57 6.34 -16.51
C GLU A 77 3.94 5.79 -15.21
N SER A 78 4.70 4.99 -14.49
CA SER A 78 4.38 4.56 -13.15
C SER A 78 5.01 5.57 -12.21
N ASP A 79 4.21 6.50 -11.71
CA ASP A 79 4.54 7.46 -10.63
C ASP A 79 4.81 6.74 -9.28
N LEU A 80 5.22 5.47 -9.34
CA LEU A 80 5.52 4.61 -8.20
C LEU A 80 7.04 4.48 -8.07
N PRO A 81 7.57 4.64 -6.84
CA PRO A 81 8.96 4.38 -6.58
C PRO A 81 9.30 2.91 -6.89
N VAL A 82 10.47 2.70 -7.49
CA VAL A 82 11.03 1.36 -7.69
C VAL A 82 11.76 0.95 -6.39
N PRO A 83 11.26 -0.06 -5.65
CA PRO A 83 11.87 -0.45 -4.38
C PRO A 83 13.19 -1.22 -4.57
N ASP A 84 14.13 -1.03 -3.65
CA ASP A 84 15.27 -1.95 -3.50
C ASP A 84 14.84 -3.11 -2.56
N PRO A 85 14.76 -4.36 -3.05
CA PRO A 85 14.29 -5.49 -2.24
C PRO A 85 15.20 -5.79 -1.04
N THR A 86 16.49 -5.45 -1.10
CA THR A 86 17.44 -5.65 0.01
C THR A 86 17.21 -4.64 1.11
N LEU A 87 17.04 -3.36 0.76
CA LEU A 87 16.78 -2.29 1.72
C LEU A 87 15.42 -2.47 2.39
N VAL A 88 14.36 -2.74 1.60
CA VAL A 88 13.03 -3.01 2.15
C VAL A 88 13.03 -4.24 3.06
N ARG A 89 13.79 -5.28 2.70
CA ARG A 89 13.95 -6.47 3.56
C ARG A 89 14.52 -6.12 4.92
N ALA A 90 15.62 -5.36 4.94
CA ALA A 90 16.26 -4.94 6.18
C ALA A 90 15.33 -4.05 7.01
N TRP A 91 14.60 -3.14 6.37
CA TRP A 91 13.60 -2.30 7.03
C TRP A 91 12.49 -3.16 7.66
N TRP A 92 11.97 -4.15 6.92
CA TRP A 92 10.89 -5.01 7.40
C TRP A 92 11.31 -5.84 8.61
N THR A 93 12.51 -6.43 8.62
CA THR A 93 13.04 -7.15 9.79
C THR A 93 13.04 -6.31 11.06
N GLN A 94 13.27 -5.00 10.94
CA GLN A 94 13.32 -4.09 12.08
C GLN A 94 11.93 -3.63 12.55
N ASN A 95 10.93 -3.66 11.66
CA ASN A 95 9.61 -3.07 11.88
C ASN A 95 8.48 -4.10 12.05
N GLU A 96 8.68 -5.35 11.65
CA GLU A 96 7.62 -6.38 11.61
C GLU A 96 6.98 -6.64 12.98
N GLY A 97 7.72 -6.43 14.08
CA GLY A 97 7.21 -6.60 15.45
C GLY A 97 6.04 -5.67 15.82
N ARG A 98 5.76 -4.63 15.03
CA ARG A 98 4.60 -3.73 15.21
C ARG A 98 3.30 -4.29 14.63
N PHE A 99 3.38 -5.35 13.84
CA PHE A 99 2.28 -5.89 13.06
C PHE A 99 1.84 -7.26 13.59
N GLN A 100 0.53 -7.54 13.49
CA GLN A 100 -0.06 -8.80 13.92
C GLN A 100 -0.67 -9.54 12.73
N ALA A 101 -0.26 -10.78 12.52
CA ALA A 101 -0.84 -11.66 11.50
C ALA A 101 -2.36 -11.83 11.69
N GLY A 102 -3.12 -11.83 10.60
CA GLY A 102 -4.59 -11.93 10.64
C GLY A 102 -5.30 -10.63 11.01
N THR A 103 -4.55 -9.55 11.27
CA THR A 103 -5.10 -8.21 11.46
C THR A 103 -4.87 -7.39 10.19
N ARG A 104 -5.92 -6.69 9.73
CA ARG A 104 -5.82 -5.83 8.53
C ARG A 104 -5.28 -4.45 8.92
N TYR A 105 -4.33 -3.95 8.13
CA TYR A 105 -3.73 -2.64 8.26
C TYR A 105 -3.92 -1.82 6.99
N LEU A 106 -3.96 -0.50 7.17
CA LEU A 106 -3.89 0.49 6.11
C LEU A 106 -2.98 1.63 6.58
N ALA A 107 -1.99 1.98 5.77
CA ALA A 107 -1.00 3.01 6.10
C ALA A 107 -0.32 2.78 7.46
N GLY A 108 -0.01 1.53 7.80
CA GLY A 108 0.66 1.17 9.05
C GLY A 108 -0.24 1.18 10.29
N GLN A 109 -1.52 1.49 10.12
CA GLN A 109 -2.50 1.54 11.20
C GLN A 109 -3.49 0.38 11.06
N GLN A 110 -3.84 -0.25 12.19
CA GLN A 110 -4.89 -1.26 12.20
C GLN A 110 -6.19 -0.64 11.70
N ILE A 111 -6.89 -1.34 10.81
CA ILE A 111 -8.14 -0.84 10.23
C ILE A 111 -9.19 -0.63 11.32
N SER A 112 -9.72 0.59 11.39
CA SER A 112 -10.82 1.02 12.24
C SER A 112 -11.51 2.22 11.59
N HIS A 113 -12.67 2.63 12.12
CA HIS A 113 -13.36 3.82 11.61
C HIS A 113 -12.49 5.09 11.75
N ASP A 114 -11.81 5.25 12.90
CA ASP A 114 -10.94 6.39 13.19
C ASP A 114 -9.70 6.41 12.29
N THR A 115 -9.13 5.23 12.04
CA THR A 115 -8.00 5.04 11.11
C THR A 115 -8.32 5.61 9.74
N PHE A 116 -9.52 5.36 9.20
CA PHE A 116 -9.87 5.88 7.88
C PHE A 116 -9.96 7.41 7.87
N TRP A 117 -10.48 8.03 8.92
CA TRP A 117 -10.54 9.50 8.99
C TRP A 117 -9.17 10.13 9.11
N SER A 118 -8.28 9.54 9.92
CA SER A 118 -6.88 9.96 10.01
C SER A 118 -6.19 9.84 8.64
N VAL A 119 -6.31 8.68 7.97
CA VAL A 119 -5.71 8.47 6.66
C VAL A 119 -6.30 9.40 5.59
N LEU A 120 -7.60 9.67 5.61
CA LEU A 120 -8.25 10.62 4.68
C LEU A 120 -7.77 12.07 4.88
N ALA A 121 -7.36 12.43 6.09
CA ALA A 121 -6.86 13.76 6.43
C ALA A 121 -5.37 13.92 6.10
N GLU A 122 -4.54 12.92 6.41
CA GLU A 122 -3.07 13.07 6.48
C GLU A 122 -2.30 12.13 5.55
N GLY A 123 -2.94 11.09 5.01
CA GLY A 123 -2.27 10.08 4.20
C GLY A 123 -1.85 10.56 2.81
N SER A 124 -0.98 9.79 2.16
CA SER A 124 -0.67 9.98 0.73
C SER A 124 -1.94 9.86 -0.12
N GLN A 125 -1.93 10.40 -1.34
CA GLN A 125 -3.09 10.33 -2.23
C GLN A 125 -3.59 8.88 -2.45
N ARG A 126 -2.67 7.91 -2.53
CA ARG A 126 -3.02 6.48 -2.67
C ARG A 126 -3.63 5.91 -1.39
N HIS A 127 -3.09 6.24 -0.22
CA HIS A 127 -3.67 5.80 1.05
C HIS A 127 -5.05 6.40 1.28
N ARG A 128 -5.26 7.67 0.90
CA ARG A 128 -6.57 8.34 0.95
C ARG A 128 -7.60 7.66 0.06
N GLU A 129 -7.21 7.28 -1.16
CA GLU A 129 -8.06 6.53 -2.09
C GLU A 129 -8.49 5.18 -1.50
N ALA A 130 -7.56 4.43 -0.91
CA ALA A 130 -7.86 3.17 -0.24
C ALA A 130 -8.78 3.37 0.98
N ALA A 131 -8.50 4.38 1.82
CA ALA A 131 -9.32 4.69 2.99
C ALA A 131 -10.75 5.07 2.61
N ALA A 132 -10.95 5.81 1.51
CA ALA A 132 -12.28 6.16 1.03
C ALA A 132 -13.11 4.91 0.65
N ILE A 133 -12.49 3.94 -0.03
CA ILE A 133 -13.14 2.68 -0.42
C ILE A 133 -13.44 1.84 0.82
N GLU A 134 -12.46 1.62 1.70
CA GLU A 134 -12.64 0.82 2.92
C GLU A 134 -13.71 1.42 3.84
N LEU A 135 -13.76 2.75 3.98
CA LEU A 135 -14.81 3.44 4.72
C LEU A 135 -16.21 3.19 4.12
N ALA A 136 -16.34 3.24 2.80
CA ALA A 136 -17.62 2.97 2.12
C ALA A 136 -18.05 1.49 2.23
N LEU A 137 -17.10 0.56 2.32
CA LEU A 137 -17.38 -0.85 2.59
C LEU A 137 -17.80 -1.08 4.05
N MET A 138 -17.23 -0.33 4.99
CA MET A 138 -17.55 -0.43 6.41
C MET A 138 -18.90 0.20 6.78
N ASP A 139 -19.32 1.26 6.07
CA ASP A 139 -20.63 1.91 6.23
C ASP A 139 -21.39 1.97 4.89
N PRO A 140 -22.11 0.89 4.50
CA PRO A 140 -22.78 0.77 3.21
C PRO A 140 -23.89 1.80 2.89
N GLY A 141 -24.19 2.76 3.76
CA GLY A 141 -25.10 3.88 3.48
C GLY A 141 -24.39 5.20 3.12
N ARG A 142 -23.07 5.24 3.28
CA ARG A 142 -22.29 6.47 3.14
C ARG A 142 -21.82 6.68 1.70
N PRO A 143 -21.97 7.90 1.12
CA PRO A 143 -21.35 8.22 -0.15
C PRO A 143 -19.82 8.10 -0.08
N LEU A 144 -19.21 7.58 -1.15
CA LEU A 144 -17.76 7.52 -1.29
C LEU A 144 -17.14 8.91 -1.08
N PHE A 145 -16.11 9.00 -0.22
CA PHE A 145 -15.40 10.25 0.03
C PHE A 145 -14.61 10.67 -1.23
N ASN A 146 -14.88 11.86 -1.77
CA ASN A 146 -14.19 12.34 -2.96
C ASN A 146 -12.83 12.96 -2.61
N VAL A 147 -11.80 12.10 -2.60
CA VAL A 147 -10.39 12.44 -2.33
C VAL A 147 -9.75 13.34 -3.38
N ARG A 148 -10.32 13.46 -4.58
CA ARG A 148 -9.89 14.41 -5.64
C ARG A 148 -10.75 15.67 -5.70
N GLY A 149 -11.70 15.81 -4.77
CA GLY A 149 -12.53 17.00 -4.61
C GLY A 149 -11.72 18.22 -4.12
N ARG A 150 -12.41 19.34 -3.92
CA ARG A 150 -11.77 20.55 -3.40
C ARG A 150 -11.30 20.35 -1.96
N GLY A 151 -10.07 20.75 -1.66
CA GLY A 151 -9.44 20.56 -0.34
C GLY A 151 -10.20 21.20 0.82
N ASP A 152 -10.82 22.37 0.62
CA ASP A 152 -11.63 23.05 1.65
C ASP A 152 -12.89 22.26 2.06
N ARG A 153 -13.44 21.46 1.14
CA ARG A 153 -14.55 20.56 1.43
C ARG A 153 -14.08 19.30 2.14
N GLN A 154 -12.91 18.79 1.77
CA GLN A 154 -12.33 17.62 2.40
C GLN A 154 -11.97 17.89 3.87
N LEU A 155 -11.30 19.02 4.16
CA LEU A 155 -10.91 19.42 5.52
C LEU A 155 -12.11 19.54 6.47
N ARG A 156 -13.20 20.16 6.02
CA ARG A 156 -14.42 20.27 6.83
C ARG A 156 -15.00 18.89 7.16
N LEU A 157 -15.11 18.03 6.15
CA LEU A 157 -15.68 16.69 6.32
C LEU A 157 -14.83 15.79 7.23
N THR A 158 -13.50 15.91 7.19
CA THR A 158 -12.64 15.12 8.09
C THR A 158 -12.68 15.67 9.52
N GLN A 159 -12.70 17.00 9.70
CA GLN A 159 -12.80 17.64 11.02
C GLN A 159 -14.14 17.35 11.73
N ASP A 160 -15.26 17.37 11.00
CA ASP A 160 -16.59 17.09 11.56
C ASP A 160 -16.74 15.64 12.07
N GLN A 161 -15.86 14.72 11.65
CA GLN A 161 -15.91 13.31 12.03
C GLN A 161 -15.00 12.98 13.21
N SER A 162 -14.01 13.82 13.51
CA SER A 162 -13.12 13.66 14.67
C SER A 162 -13.73 14.13 16.00
N VAL A 163 -14.96 14.65 15.98
CA VAL A 163 -15.65 15.28 17.14
C VAL A 163 -16.80 14.42 17.69
N CYS A 164 -17.09 13.26 17.09
CA CYS A 164 -18.12 12.32 17.52
C CYS A 164 -17.49 11.08 18.15
#